data_AF-A0A949WVP8-F1
#
_entry.id   AF-A0A949WVP8-F1
#
_cell.length_a   1.000
_cell.length_b   1.000
_cell.length_c   1.000
_cell.angle_alpha   90.00
_cell.angle_beta   90.00
_cell.angle_gamma   90.00
#
_symmetry.space_group_name_H-M   'P 1'
#
loop_
_entity.id
_entity.type
_entity.pdbx_description
1 polymer ?
#
loop_
_entity_poly.entity_id
_entity_poly.type
_entity_poly.pdbx_seq_one_letter_code
_entity_poly.pdbx_strand_id
1 'polypeptide(L)'
;MAFTVCRIQKIKSWGALARSEAHTTREVYTPNANLQIKNLEVVGDYDNLDLVSKVKNKIGPQKYRSDAVLTVEMLLSASAEYFRSDKVSQGGSYDKNRLDGFVDAVIKWLDDSWGDRIVKAELHLDEMTPHIHAYLVPLDERGKLNCKALFGTRAKMHQLQDSFANAVEHLGIVRGVKGSVATYTKVKKYYSAVNQDSQLLDLEQCLPQPQAQEASEVYRQRIIELLSSQFEIINHQLMERQHILEQLAQWKQTASASEKLRQQLDLELQLFKTKKYRQDIPSSEVAYELGLLQYKHSDNPLSLVMDANKCNLDDAIIWLRDRFSETGMLNAVSNHALNIARRTPLSTFVPPEACSKNFNEVEYYLNQKHSIPRKLLKTLQQRGLLYADTNCNAVFIARNLDGGTTGAYLYSLKNSENKFTIYSDSYRSRGWFHLSVGGDNSELIETAVINSSPTDALKIMVRNAPHKHRTLYLTIDDENASLPSEYLKNISKIVVEMSQKRFNSISKILPNAKYFSIDKQQILDY
;
A
#
# COMPACT_ATOMS: atom_id res chain seq x y z
N MET A 1 -2.95 -24.06 15.04
CA MET A 1 -3.97 -24.93 14.39
C MET A 1 -4.83 -24.04 13.53
N ALA A 2 -5.12 -24.43 12.29
CA ALA A 2 -5.92 -23.61 11.38
C ALA A 2 -7.40 -23.90 11.53
N PHE A 3 -8.25 -22.87 11.54
CA PHE A 3 -9.69 -22.98 11.70
C PHE A 3 -10.43 -22.74 10.39
N THR A 4 -11.59 -23.38 10.22
CA THR A 4 -12.52 -23.06 9.13
C THR A 4 -13.20 -21.72 9.34
N VAL A 5 -13.35 -20.95 8.27
CA VAL A 5 -14.18 -19.74 8.22
C VAL A 5 -15.32 -19.97 7.23
N CYS A 6 -16.53 -20.18 7.74
CA CYS A 6 -17.75 -20.28 6.94
C CYS A 6 -18.77 -19.27 7.46
N ARG A 7 -19.22 -18.34 6.62
CA ARG A 7 -20.18 -17.31 7.02
C ARG A 7 -21.15 -17.02 5.90
N ILE A 8 -22.43 -16.85 6.24
CA ILE A 8 -23.48 -16.54 5.27
C ILE A 8 -24.02 -15.12 5.43
N GLN A 9 -24.38 -14.50 4.31
CA GLN A 9 -25.07 -13.21 4.24
C GLN A 9 -26.33 -13.35 3.37
N LYS A 10 -27.47 -12.91 3.92
CA LYS A 10 -28.77 -12.96 3.22
C LYS A 10 -28.94 -11.71 2.37
N ILE A 11 -29.13 -11.88 1.07
CA ILE A 11 -29.39 -10.80 0.11
C ILE A 11 -30.87 -10.83 -0.27
N LYS A 12 -31.56 -9.71 -0.02
CA LYS A 12 -33.03 -9.59 -0.18
C LYS A 12 -33.47 -8.66 -1.31
N SER A 13 -32.53 -7.98 -1.97
CA SER A 13 -32.85 -7.05 -3.06
C SER A 13 -31.85 -7.16 -4.20
N TRP A 14 -32.33 -6.91 -5.41
CA TRP A 14 -31.52 -6.94 -6.62
C TRP A 14 -30.36 -5.92 -6.57
N GLY A 15 -30.60 -4.72 -6.02
CA GLY A 15 -29.53 -3.74 -5.85
C GLY A 15 -28.49 -4.11 -4.77
N ALA A 16 -28.84 -4.94 -3.79
CA ALA A 16 -27.85 -5.50 -2.87
C ALA A 16 -27.04 -6.62 -3.53
N LEU A 17 -27.66 -7.42 -4.40
CA LEU A 17 -26.98 -8.45 -5.18
C LEU A 17 -26.00 -7.84 -6.19
N ALA A 18 -26.42 -6.84 -6.97
CA ALA A 18 -25.57 -6.14 -7.93
C ALA A 18 -24.38 -5.45 -7.25
N ARG A 19 -24.58 -4.85 -6.06
CA ARG A 19 -23.47 -4.29 -5.28
C ARG A 19 -22.51 -5.35 -4.74
N SER A 20 -23.02 -6.54 -4.41
CA SER A 20 -22.19 -7.67 -4.01
C SER A 20 -21.33 -8.13 -5.19
N GLU A 21 -21.95 -8.31 -6.36
CA GLU A 21 -21.25 -8.65 -7.60
C GLU A 21 -20.19 -7.61 -7.96
N ALA A 22 -20.55 -6.33 -8.00
CA ALA A 22 -19.60 -5.26 -8.32
C ALA A 22 -18.42 -5.18 -7.33
N HIS A 23 -18.59 -5.66 -6.10
CA HIS A 23 -17.50 -5.79 -5.13
C HIS A 23 -16.64 -7.03 -5.39
N THR A 24 -17.22 -8.17 -5.76
CA THR A 24 -16.46 -9.41 -6.04
C THR A 24 -15.79 -9.38 -7.41
N THR A 25 -16.38 -8.72 -8.41
CA THR A 25 -15.80 -8.47 -9.74
C THR A 25 -14.87 -7.25 -9.80
N ARG A 26 -14.70 -6.53 -8.69
CA ARG A 26 -13.84 -5.33 -8.55
C ARG A 26 -14.23 -4.14 -9.43
N GLU A 27 -15.50 -4.03 -9.81
CA GLU A 27 -16.07 -2.83 -10.44
C GLU A 27 -16.16 -1.63 -9.48
N VAL A 28 -16.12 -1.89 -8.17
CA VAL A 28 -16.04 -0.86 -7.12
C VAL A 28 -14.68 -0.92 -6.43
N TYR A 29 -14.08 0.27 -6.23
CA TYR A 29 -12.80 0.40 -5.52
C TYR A 29 -12.84 -0.27 -4.15
N THR A 30 -11.97 -1.26 -3.96
CA THR A 30 -11.82 -2.01 -2.71
C THR A 30 -10.42 -1.74 -2.15
N PRO A 31 -10.29 -1.01 -1.02
CA PRO A 31 -8.99 -0.52 -0.53
C PRO A 31 -7.93 -1.60 -0.25
N ASN A 32 -8.36 -2.83 0.03
CA ASN A 32 -7.50 -3.92 0.47
C ASN A 32 -7.17 -4.93 -0.66
N ALA A 33 -7.64 -4.68 -1.89
CA ALA A 33 -7.48 -5.59 -3.02
C ALA A 33 -6.34 -5.14 -3.93
N ASN A 34 -5.47 -6.08 -4.32
CA ASN A 34 -4.43 -5.88 -5.31
C ASN A 34 -4.96 -6.20 -6.71
N LEU A 35 -5.38 -5.16 -7.44
CA LEU A 35 -5.98 -5.26 -8.78
C LEU A 35 -5.09 -5.90 -9.86
N GLN A 36 -3.81 -6.14 -9.58
CA GLN A 36 -2.91 -6.86 -10.50
C GLN A 36 -3.08 -8.39 -10.42
N ILE A 37 -3.72 -8.90 -9.35
CA ILE A 37 -3.99 -10.33 -9.17
C ILE A 37 -5.39 -10.63 -9.69
N LYS A 38 -5.50 -11.63 -10.57
CA LYS A 38 -6.77 -12.03 -11.16
C LYS A 38 -7.48 -13.05 -10.28
N ASN A 39 -8.73 -12.76 -9.92
CA ASN A 39 -9.63 -13.70 -9.26
C ASN A 39 -10.15 -14.76 -10.25
N LEU A 40 -10.49 -15.94 -9.74
CA LEU A 40 -10.86 -17.09 -10.55
C LEU A 40 -12.32 -17.46 -10.28
N GLU A 41 -13.15 -17.51 -11.32
CA GLU A 41 -14.47 -18.13 -11.23
C GLU A 41 -14.28 -19.65 -11.19
N VAL A 42 -14.67 -20.27 -10.07
CA VAL A 42 -14.49 -21.70 -9.81
C VAL A 42 -15.80 -22.48 -9.99
N VAL A 43 -16.94 -21.81 -9.94
CA VAL A 43 -18.25 -22.36 -10.30
C VAL A 43 -19.03 -21.28 -11.07
N GLY A 44 -19.50 -21.62 -12.27
CA GLY A 44 -20.39 -20.78 -13.08
C GLY A 44 -20.31 -21.13 -14.56
N ASP A 45 -21.36 -20.78 -15.31
CA ASP A 45 -21.42 -21.03 -16.76
C ASP A 45 -20.60 -19.99 -17.54
N TYR A 46 -20.08 -20.42 -18.70
CA TYR A 46 -19.39 -19.57 -19.70
C TYR A 46 -20.32 -18.53 -20.37
N ASP A 47 -21.61 -18.57 -20.07
CA ASP A 47 -22.54 -17.55 -20.50
C ASP A 47 -22.19 -16.23 -19.78
N ASN A 48 -21.86 -15.19 -20.56
CA ASN A 48 -21.51 -13.83 -20.09
C ASN A 48 -22.69 -13.08 -19.39
N LEU A 49 -23.54 -13.80 -18.67
CA LEU A 49 -24.64 -13.26 -17.88
C LEU A 49 -24.13 -12.74 -16.54
N ASP A 50 -24.64 -11.58 -16.12
CA ASP A 50 -24.43 -11.04 -14.78
C ASP A 50 -25.09 -11.92 -13.70
N LEU A 51 -24.61 -11.80 -12.46
CA LEU A 51 -25.09 -12.58 -11.31
C LEU A 51 -26.59 -12.35 -11.08
N VAL A 52 -27.07 -11.14 -11.34
CA VAL A 52 -28.50 -10.81 -11.26
C VAL A 52 -29.31 -11.67 -12.22
N SER A 53 -28.87 -11.83 -13.47
CA SER A 53 -29.53 -12.67 -14.47
C SER A 53 -29.41 -14.15 -14.12
N LYS A 54 -28.23 -14.62 -13.67
CA LYS A 54 -28.03 -16.00 -13.20
C LYS A 54 -29.02 -16.35 -12.07
N VAL A 55 -29.17 -15.47 -11.08
CA VAL A 55 -30.12 -15.65 -9.96
C VAL A 55 -31.57 -15.59 -10.44
N LYS A 56 -31.94 -14.64 -11.32
CA LYS A 56 -33.31 -14.56 -11.88
C LYS A 56 -33.69 -15.84 -12.62
N ASN A 57 -32.79 -16.33 -13.47
CA ASN A 57 -33.00 -17.56 -14.24
C ASN A 57 -33.20 -18.75 -13.29
N LYS A 58 -32.39 -18.85 -12.23
CA LYS A 58 -32.50 -19.92 -11.24
C LYS A 58 -33.79 -19.86 -10.41
N ILE A 59 -34.25 -18.67 -10.05
CA ILE A 59 -35.53 -18.49 -9.35
C ILE A 59 -36.71 -18.82 -10.26
N GLY A 60 -36.61 -18.48 -11.55
CA GLY A 60 -37.68 -18.67 -12.52
C GLY A 60 -38.89 -17.75 -12.29
N PRO A 61 -40.02 -17.97 -13.01
CA PRO A 61 -41.17 -17.07 -13.03
C PRO A 61 -42.04 -17.09 -11.76
N GLN A 62 -41.55 -17.65 -10.65
CA GLN A 62 -42.35 -17.82 -9.44
C GLN A 62 -42.60 -16.49 -8.70
N LYS A 63 -43.80 -16.35 -8.12
CA LYS A 63 -44.11 -15.24 -7.20
C LYS A 63 -43.50 -15.51 -5.82
N TYR A 64 -42.91 -14.48 -5.22
CA TYR A 64 -42.36 -14.50 -3.87
C TYR A 64 -42.65 -13.18 -3.13
N ARG A 65 -42.55 -13.22 -1.80
CA ARG A 65 -42.74 -12.07 -0.92
C ARG A 65 -41.67 -11.00 -1.15
N SER A 66 -42.01 -9.74 -0.97
CA SER A 66 -41.11 -8.59 -1.23
C SER A 66 -39.84 -8.58 -0.37
N ASP A 67 -39.85 -9.23 0.80
CA ASP A 67 -38.70 -9.37 1.70
C ASP A 67 -38.09 -10.78 1.68
N ALA A 68 -38.38 -11.58 0.65
CA ALA A 68 -37.76 -12.88 0.42
C ALA A 68 -36.24 -12.73 0.32
N VAL A 69 -35.52 -13.74 0.81
CA VAL A 69 -34.08 -13.85 0.57
C VAL A 69 -33.92 -14.41 -0.84
N LEU A 70 -33.42 -13.59 -1.75
CA LEU A 70 -33.21 -13.95 -3.15
C LEU A 70 -31.97 -14.84 -3.31
N THR A 71 -30.91 -14.51 -2.57
CA THR A 71 -29.61 -15.18 -2.64
C THR A 71 -28.95 -15.19 -1.27
N VAL A 72 -28.16 -16.20 -0.99
CA VAL A 72 -27.27 -16.30 0.16
C VAL A 72 -25.84 -16.27 -0.35
N GLU A 73 -25.08 -15.27 0.06
CA GLU A 73 -23.63 -15.20 -0.19
C GLU A 73 -22.91 -15.94 0.94
N MET A 74 -22.09 -16.93 0.59
CA MET A 74 -21.23 -17.67 1.51
C MET A 74 -19.79 -17.18 1.36
N LEU A 75 -19.18 -16.75 2.46
CA LEU A 75 -17.75 -16.53 2.58
C LEU A 75 -17.12 -17.81 3.13
N LEU A 76 -16.23 -18.41 2.36
CA LEU A 76 -15.56 -19.68 2.68
C LEU A 76 -14.04 -19.46 2.66
N SER A 77 -13.37 -19.73 3.77
CA SER A 77 -11.92 -19.59 3.92
C SER A 77 -11.40 -20.47 5.07
N ALA A 78 -10.12 -20.37 5.35
CA ALA A 78 -9.45 -20.97 6.50
C ALA A 78 -8.52 -19.93 7.15
N SER A 79 -8.00 -20.24 8.35
CA SER A 79 -6.96 -19.41 8.97
C SER A 79 -5.79 -19.18 8.01
N ALA A 80 -5.21 -17.99 8.10
CA ALA A 80 -4.01 -17.62 7.36
C ALA A 80 -2.89 -18.66 7.47
N GLU A 81 -2.66 -19.24 8.65
CA GLU A 81 -1.62 -20.25 8.85
C GLU A 81 -1.78 -21.49 7.95
N TYR A 82 -3.00 -21.81 7.51
CA TYR A 82 -3.22 -22.92 6.58
C TYR A 82 -2.61 -22.61 5.22
N PHE A 83 -2.84 -21.42 4.66
CA PHE A 83 -2.39 -21.12 3.31
C PHE A 83 -0.88 -20.85 3.25
N ARG A 84 -0.22 -20.59 4.39
CA ARG A 84 1.17 -20.11 4.45
C ARG A 84 1.82 -20.51 5.78
N SER A 85 2.13 -21.80 5.93
CA SER A 85 2.70 -22.37 7.17
C SER A 85 3.99 -21.68 7.63
N ASP A 86 4.84 -21.26 6.69
CA ASP A 86 6.19 -20.75 6.99
C ASP A 86 6.28 -19.21 6.92
N LYS A 87 5.21 -18.56 6.47
CA LYS A 87 5.15 -17.13 6.13
C LYS A 87 3.81 -16.51 6.48
N VAL A 88 3.24 -16.87 7.64
CA VAL A 88 1.92 -16.43 8.12
C VAL A 88 1.72 -14.90 8.04
N SER A 89 2.81 -14.14 8.12
CA SER A 89 2.85 -12.68 8.03
C SER A 89 2.79 -12.10 6.61
N GLN A 90 3.00 -12.88 5.54
CA GLN A 90 3.04 -12.37 4.17
C GLN A 90 1.66 -12.43 3.48
N GLY A 91 0.85 -11.39 3.72
CA GLY A 91 -0.40 -11.08 2.98
C GLY A 91 -0.29 -11.29 1.48
N GLY A 92 -1.22 -12.03 0.86
CA GLY A 92 -1.22 -12.25 -0.59
C GLY A 92 -0.23 -13.31 -1.12
N SER A 93 0.49 -14.00 -0.23
CA SER A 93 1.27 -15.20 -0.58
C SER A 93 0.61 -16.45 -0.01
N TYR A 94 0.65 -17.55 -0.76
CA TYR A 94 0.06 -18.84 -0.40
C TYR A 94 0.85 -19.99 -1.02
N ASP A 95 0.87 -21.13 -0.32
CA ASP A 95 1.34 -22.39 -0.87
C ASP A 95 0.32 -22.90 -1.89
N LYS A 96 0.77 -23.09 -3.12
CA LYS A 96 -0.10 -23.46 -4.23
C LYS A 96 -0.77 -24.82 -4.02
N ASN A 97 -0.06 -25.83 -3.51
CA ASN A 97 -0.62 -27.16 -3.31
C ASN A 97 -1.71 -27.16 -2.22
N ARG A 98 -1.51 -26.36 -1.16
CA ARG A 98 -2.49 -26.19 -0.09
C ARG A 98 -3.70 -25.39 -0.56
N LEU A 99 -3.48 -24.35 -1.37
CA LEU A 99 -4.57 -23.60 -2.00
C LEU A 99 -5.40 -24.51 -2.89
N ASP A 100 -4.77 -25.24 -3.81
CA ASP A 100 -5.43 -26.13 -4.77
C ASP A 100 -6.25 -27.20 -4.02
N GLY A 101 -5.67 -27.86 -3.01
CA GLY A 101 -6.38 -28.84 -2.19
C GLY A 101 -7.58 -28.26 -1.41
N PHE A 102 -7.45 -27.03 -0.91
CA PHE A 102 -8.57 -26.33 -0.28
C PHE A 102 -9.68 -26.00 -1.28
N VAL A 103 -9.33 -25.47 -2.45
CA VAL A 103 -10.28 -25.10 -3.50
C VAL A 103 -11.05 -26.34 -3.97
N ASP A 104 -10.36 -27.46 -4.23
CA ASP A 104 -10.97 -28.72 -4.64
C ASP A 104 -11.96 -29.25 -3.58
N ALA A 105 -11.58 -29.21 -2.30
CA ALA A 105 -12.45 -29.63 -1.20
C ALA A 105 -13.70 -28.74 -1.08
N VAL A 106 -13.55 -27.42 -1.25
CA VAL A 106 -14.66 -26.46 -1.18
C VAL A 106 -15.61 -26.62 -2.37
N ILE A 107 -15.10 -26.74 -3.60
CA ILE A 107 -15.93 -26.94 -4.80
C ILE A 107 -16.74 -28.23 -4.67
N LYS A 108 -16.07 -29.32 -4.28
CA LYS A 108 -16.75 -30.60 -4.04
C LYS A 108 -17.84 -30.48 -2.99
N TRP A 109 -17.56 -29.82 -1.86
CA TRP A 109 -18.55 -29.61 -0.81
C TRP A 109 -19.74 -28.77 -1.26
N LEU A 110 -19.49 -27.73 -2.07
CA LEU A 110 -20.54 -26.90 -2.65
C LEU A 110 -21.45 -27.72 -3.57
N ASP A 111 -20.87 -28.56 -4.42
CA ASP A 111 -21.60 -29.45 -5.33
C ASP A 111 -22.40 -30.50 -4.55
N ASP A 112 -21.76 -31.24 -3.65
CA ASP A 112 -22.40 -32.29 -2.83
C ASP A 112 -23.55 -31.74 -1.96
N SER A 113 -23.40 -30.53 -1.41
CA SER A 113 -24.36 -29.96 -0.46
C SER A 113 -25.50 -29.20 -1.13
N TRP A 114 -25.19 -28.49 -2.22
CA TRP A 114 -26.08 -27.48 -2.80
C TRP A 114 -26.30 -27.67 -4.30
N GLY A 115 -25.36 -28.29 -5.00
CA GLY A 115 -25.39 -28.58 -6.42
C GLY A 115 -25.69 -27.35 -7.26
N ASP A 116 -26.63 -27.52 -8.19
CA ASP A 116 -27.07 -26.50 -9.14
C ASP A 116 -27.69 -25.24 -8.51
N ARG A 117 -27.93 -25.22 -7.20
CA ARG A 117 -28.38 -24.03 -6.46
C ARG A 117 -27.26 -23.01 -6.25
N ILE A 118 -25.99 -23.42 -6.38
CA ILE A 118 -24.85 -22.50 -6.45
C ILE A 118 -24.76 -21.95 -7.87
N VAL A 119 -25.07 -20.68 -8.05
CA VAL A 119 -25.12 -20.05 -9.39
C VAL A 119 -23.78 -19.43 -9.80
N LYS A 120 -22.92 -19.14 -8.82
CA LYS A 120 -21.59 -18.58 -9.03
C LYS A 120 -20.72 -18.80 -7.80
N ALA A 121 -19.45 -19.12 -7.97
CA ALA A 121 -18.44 -19.05 -6.92
C ALA A 121 -17.14 -18.48 -7.47
N GLU A 122 -16.58 -17.50 -6.75
CA GLU A 122 -15.35 -16.78 -7.13
C GLU A 122 -14.31 -16.96 -6.03
N LEU A 123 -13.12 -17.43 -6.43
CA LEU A 123 -11.92 -17.47 -5.60
C LEU A 123 -11.19 -16.13 -5.71
N HIS A 124 -11.08 -15.45 -4.57
CA HIS A 124 -10.33 -14.22 -4.43
C HIS A 124 -8.91 -14.49 -3.96
N LEU A 125 -7.94 -14.01 -4.73
CA LEU A 125 -6.50 -14.12 -4.46
C LEU A 125 -5.83 -12.76 -4.34
N ASP A 126 -6.58 -11.70 -4.60
CA ASP A 126 -6.15 -10.31 -4.59
C ASP A 126 -6.24 -9.64 -3.22
N GLU A 127 -6.76 -10.33 -2.20
CA GLU A 127 -6.80 -9.86 -0.80
C GLU A 127 -5.77 -10.58 0.09
N MET A 128 -5.82 -10.35 1.40
CA MET A 128 -4.81 -10.85 2.35
C MET A 128 -4.75 -12.38 2.48
N THR A 129 -5.93 -13.03 2.49
CA THR A 129 -6.07 -14.47 2.67
C THR A 129 -7.00 -15.00 1.59
N PRO A 130 -6.63 -16.09 0.88
CA PRO A 130 -7.50 -16.71 -0.10
C PRO A 130 -8.88 -17.05 0.49
N HIS A 131 -9.93 -16.66 -0.22
CA HIS A 131 -11.31 -16.94 0.19
C HIS A 131 -12.22 -17.04 -1.03
N ILE A 132 -13.32 -17.77 -0.86
CA ILE A 132 -14.32 -18.00 -1.89
C ILE A 132 -15.62 -17.29 -1.50
N HIS A 133 -16.17 -16.51 -2.43
CA HIS A 133 -17.54 -16.03 -2.39
C HIS A 133 -18.41 -16.95 -3.23
N ALA A 134 -19.33 -17.70 -2.60
CA ALA A 134 -20.29 -18.57 -3.30
C ALA A 134 -21.72 -18.04 -3.16
N TYR A 135 -22.46 -17.99 -4.25
CA TYR A 135 -23.81 -17.45 -4.32
C TYR A 135 -24.84 -18.58 -4.46
N LEU A 136 -25.58 -18.83 -3.38
CA LEU A 136 -26.62 -19.86 -3.28
C LEU A 136 -28.02 -19.25 -3.48
N VAL A 137 -28.82 -19.78 -4.40
CA VAL A 137 -30.26 -19.49 -4.46
C VAL A 137 -31.00 -20.44 -3.52
N PRO A 138 -31.67 -19.94 -2.46
CA PRO A 138 -32.16 -20.78 -1.37
C PRO A 138 -33.50 -21.45 -1.70
N LEU A 139 -33.50 -22.34 -2.69
CA LEU A 139 -34.67 -23.16 -3.06
C LEU A 139 -34.79 -24.36 -2.13
N ASP A 140 -36.00 -24.61 -1.61
CA ASP A 140 -36.34 -25.86 -0.92
C ASP A 140 -36.61 -26.99 -1.92
N GLU A 141 -36.92 -28.18 -1.40
CA GLU A 141 -37.24 -29.39 -2.18
C GLU A 141 -38.42 -29.21 -3.13
N ARG A 142 -39.27 -28.19 -2.91
CA ARG A 142 -40.42 -27.85 -3.76
C ARG A 142 -40.07 -26.80 -4.82
N GLY A 143 -38.79 -26.41 -4.92
CA GLY A 143 -38.33 -25.36 -5.82
C GLY A 143 -38.79 -23.95 -5.43
N LYS A 144 -39.18 -23.73 -4.16
CA LYS A 144 -39.61 -22.42 -3.66
C LYS A 144 -38.51 -21.73 -2.85
N LEU A 145 -38.42 -20.40 -2.98
CA LEU A 145 -37.50 -19.59 -2.18
C LEU A 145 -37.82 -19.70 -0.69
N ASN A 146 -36.94 -20.37 0.05
CA ASN A 146 -37.14 -20.70 1.46
C ASN A 146 -35.82 -20.78 2.23
N CYS A 147 -35.16 -19.63 2.39
CA CYS A 147 -33.94 -19.52 3.21
C CYS A 147 -34.14 -19.93 4.68
N LYS A 148 -35.37 -19.83 5.22
CA LYS A 148 -35.68 -20.29 6.59
C LYS A 148 -35.62 -21.81 6.70
N ALA A 149 -36.04 -22.55 5.68
CA ALA A 149 -35.88 -24.00 5.65
C ALA A 149 -34.41 -24.41 5.59
N LEU A 150 -33.51 -23.63 4.98
CA LEU A 150 -32.09 -23.98 4.91
C LEU A 150 -31.29 -23.52 6.14
N PHE A 151 -31.50 -22.28 6.60
CA PHE A 151 -30.63 -21.63 7.62
C PHE A 151 -31.42 -20.96 8.76
N GLY A 152 -32.70 -21.29 8.93
CA GLY A 152 -33.60 -20.57 9.84
C GLY A 152 -33.43 -20.89 11.33
N THR A 153 -32.73 -21.97 11.69
CA THR A 153 -32.56 -22.39 13.08
C THR A 153 -31.09 -22.44 13.48
N ARG A 154 -30.81 -22.28 14.79
CA ARG A 154 -29.45 -22.40 15.33
C ARG A 154 -28.85 -23.77 15.06
N ALA A 155 -29.65 -24.84 15.10
CA ALA A 155 -29.22 -26.19 14.77
C ALA A 155 -28.73 -26.30 13.32
N LYS A 156 -29.44 -25.70 12.35
CA LYS A 156 -29.03 -25.69 10.94
C LYS A 156 -27.76 -24.88 10.71
N MET A 157 -27.57 -23.79 11.45
CA MET A 157 -26.31 -23.04 11.41
C MET A 157 -25.14 -23.84 12.00
N HIS A 158 -25.36 -24.62 13.07
CA HIS A 158 -24.33 -25.54 13.57
C HIS A 158 -24.02 -26.63 12.57
N GLN A 159 -25.03 -27.24 11.96
CA GLN A 159 -24.87 -28.26 10.93
C GLN A 159 -24.09 -27.72 9.72
N LEU A 160 -24.31 -26.46 9.32
CA LEU A 160 -23.52 -25.82 8.27
C LEU A 160 -22.03 -25.74 8.64
N GLN A 161 -21.72 -25.29 9.86
CA GLN A 161 -20.33 -25.21 10.35
C GLN A 161 -19.69 -26.60 10.47
N ASP A 162 -20.44 -27.58 10.98
CA ASP A 162 -20.00 -28.98 11.14
C ASP A 162 -19.72 -29.59 9.75
N SER A 163 -20.65 -29.43 8.81
CA SER A 163 -20.54 -29.95 7.45
C SER A 163 -19.35 -29.36 6.70
N PHE A 164 -19.14 -28.05 6.77
CA PHE A 164 -18.00 -27.40 6.13
C PHE A 164 -16.67 -27.85 6.75
N ALA A 165 -16.60 -27.95 8.09
CA ALA A 165 -15.40 -28.44 8.77
C ALA A 165 -15.05 -29.88 8.37
N ASN A 166 -16.03 -30.77 8.31
CA ASN A 166 -15.81 -32.16 7.88
C ASN A 166 -15.26 -32.25 6.45
N ALA A 167 -15.71 -31.37 5.55
CA ALA A 167 -15.24 -31.37 4.17
C ALA A 167 -13.75 -31.05 4.03
N VAL A 168 -13.20 -30.22 4.91
CA VAL A 168 -11.79 -29.78 4.88
C VAL A 168 -10.93 -30.41 5.98
N GLU A 169 -11.48 -31.30 6.79
CA GLU A 169 -10.80 -31.93 7.93
C GLU A 169 -9.53 -32.70 7.50
N HIS A 170 -9.60 -33.39 6.37
CA HIS A 170 -8.47 -34.14 5.80
C HIS A 170 -7.27 -33.25 5.41
N LEU A 171 -7.48 -31.95 5.28
CA LEU A 171 -6.42 -30.95 5.03
C LEU A 171 -5.77 -30.45 6.34
N GLY A 172 -6.22 -30.94 7.50
CA GLY A 172 -5.76 -30.50 8.81
C GLY A 172 -6.36 -29.15 9.26
N ILE A 173 -7.45 -28.71 8.64
CA ILE A 173 -8.21 -27.53 9.06
C ILE A 173 -9.31 -27.99 10.02
N VAL A 174 -9.37 -27.39 11.20
CA VAL A 174 -10.32 -27.78 12.25
C VAL A 174 -11.53 -26.84 12.30
N ARG A 175 -12.64 -27.37 12.82
CA ARG A 175 -13.85 -26.60 13.07
C ARG A 175 -13.60 -25.42 14.02
N GLY A 176 -14.23 -24.28 13.77
CA GLY A 176 -14.30 -23.19 14.74
C GLY A 176 -14.95 -23.59 16.08
N VAL A 177 -14.69 -22.83 17.13
CA VAL A 177 -15.15 -23.14 18.51
C VAL A 177 -16.68 -23.22 18.58
N LYS A 178 -17.19 -24.39 18.98
CA LYS A 178 -18.63 -24.64 19.11
C LYS A 178 -19.20 -23.85 20.27
N GLY A 179 -20.28 -23.11 20.03
CA GLY A 179 -20.89 -22.27 21.06
C GLY A 179 -20.15 -20.96 21.33
N SER A 180 -19.16 -20.60 20.49
CA SER A 180 -18.49 -19.30 20.57
C SER A 180 -19.49 -18.15 20.71
N VAL A 181 -19.23 -17.27 21.67
CA VAL A 181 -19.98 -16.02 21.91
C VAL A 181 -19.40 -14.85 21.10
N ALA A 182 -18.38 -15.10 20.27
CA ALA A 182 -17.76 -14.09 19.43
C ALA A 182 -18.81 -13.44 18.52
N THR A 183 -18.88 -12.11 18.57
CA THR A 183 -19.79 -11.35 17.71
C THR A 183 -19.11 -11.04 16.39
N TYR A 184 -19.84 -11.22 15.29
CA TYR A 184 -19.33 -10.88 13.97
C TYR A 184 -19.09 -9.37 13.87
N THR A 185 -17.84 -9.00 13.67
CA THR A 185 -17.43 -7.62 13.41
C THR A 185 -17.28 -7.45 11.90
N LYS A 186 -18.00 -6.49 11.31
CA LYS A 186 -17.84 -6.16 9.88
C LYS A 186 -16.38 -5.81 9.61
N VAL A 187 -15.85 -6.19 8.45
CA VAL A 187 -14.49 -5.90 8.01
C VAL A 187 -14.10 -4.43 8.22
N LYS A 188 -14.97 -3.47 7.85
CA LYS A 188 -14.77 -2.02 8.12
C LYS A 188 -14.69 -1.67 9.61
N LYS A 189 -15.47 -2.34 10.48
CA LYS A 189 -15.45 -2.16 11.94
C LYS A 189 -14.23 -2.83 12.59
N TYR A 190 -13.76 -3.93 12.02
CA TYR A 190 -12.56 -4.62 12.46
C TYR A 190 -11.33 -3.74 12.20
N TYR A 191 -11.17 -3.27 10.96
CA TYR A 191 -10.11 -2.31 10.63
C TYR A 191 -10.27 -0.98 11.38
N SER A 192 -11.48 -0.51 11.69
CA SER A 192 -11.63 0.69 12.53
C SER A 192 -11.29 0.45 14.01
N ALA A 193 -11.54 -0.74 14.54
CA ALA A 193 -11.17 -1.10 15.92
C ALA A 193 -9.67 -1.36 16.07
N VAL A 194 -9.05 -1.96 15.06
CA VAL A 194 -7.59 -2.17 14.99
C VAL A 194 -6.84 -0.84 14.76
N ASN A 195 -7.47 0.13 14.09
CA ASN A 195 -6.89 1.46 13.82
C ASN A 195 -7.32 2.55 14.81
N GLN A 196 -8.24 2.30 15.76
CA GLN A 196 -8.52 3.24 16.83
C GLN A 196 -7.39 3.18 17.85
N ASP A 197 -6.81 4.34 18.18
CA ASP A 197 -5.79 4.45 19.21
C ASP A 197 -6.28 3.77 20.49
N SER A 198 -5.44 2.87 21.01
CA SER A 198 -5.67 2.04 22.18
C SER A 198 -6.39 2.86 23.25
N GLN A 199 -7.72 2.69 23.35
CA GLN A 199 -8.44 3.20 24.51
C GLN A 199 -7.86 2.44 25.70
N LEU A 200 -7.15 3.18 26.55
CA LEU A 200 -6.82 2.76 27.91
C LEU A 200 -8.08 2.07 28.47
N LEU A 201 -7.97 0.80 28.87
CA LEU A 201 -9.06 0.14 29.59
C LEU A 201 -9.40 1.04 30.78
N ASP A 202 -10.62 1.54 30.81
CA ASP A 202 -11.15 2.23 31.98
C ASP A 202 -11.42 1.15 33.05
N LEU A 203 -10.36 0.78 33.76
CA LEU A 203 -10.35 -0.30 34.75
C LEU A 203 -11.44 -0.10 35.80
N GLU A 204 -11.83 1.15 36.08
CA GLU A 204 -12.89 1.46 37.05
C GLU A 204 -14.29 1.02 36.59
N GLN A 205 -14.56 0.96 35.29
CA GLN A 205 -15.88 0.54 34.77
C GLN A 205 -16.00 -0.97 34.53
N CYS A 206 -14.88 -1.68 34.39
CA CYS A 206 -14.88 -3.11 34.07
C CYS A 206 -14.72 -4.03 35.29
N LEU A 207 -14.44 -3.50 36.48
CA LEU A 207 -14.31 -4.31 37.69
C LEU A 207 -15.70 -4.64 38.27
N PRO A 208 -16.05 -5.93 38.45
CA PRO A 208 -17.32 -6.30 39.06
C PRO A 208 -17.35 -5.86 40.52
N GLN A 209 -18.50 -5.41 41.02
CA GLN A 209 -18.66 -5.08 42.44
C GLN A 209 -18.58 -6.36 43.31
N PRO A 210 -18.03 -6.29 44.54
CA PRO A 210 -18.02 -7.42 45.46
C PRO A 210 -19.44 -7.86 45.82
N GLN A 211 -19.72 -9.16 45.81
CA GLN A 211 -21.02 -9.67 46.27
C GLN A 211 -21.06 -9.78 47.80
N ALA A 212 -22.25 -9.65 48.39
CA ALA A 212 -22.42 -9.80 49.83
C ALA A 212 -22.03 -11.23 50.26
N GLN A 213 -21.11 -11.35 51.23
CA GLN A 213 -20.53 -12.61 51.75
C GLN A 213 -19.54 -13.33 50.82
N GLU A 214 -19.05 -12.70 49.75
CA GLU A 214 -18.00 -13.26 48.90
C GLU A 214 -16.62 -13.23 49.58
N ALA A 215 -15.89 -14.36 49.58
CA ALA A 215 -14.52 -14.42 50.08
C ALA A 215 -13.55 -13.69 49.15
N SER A 216 -12.52 -13.05 49.72
CA SER A 216 -11.60 -12.18 48.97
C SER A 216 -10.79 -12.90 47.88
N GLU A 217 -10.44 -14.18 48.08
CA GLU A 217 -9.80 -15.03 47.05
C GLU A 217 -10.72 -15.23 45.85
N VAL A 218 -12.02 -15.49 46.09
CA VAL A 218 -13.00 -15.77 45.03
C VAL A 218 -13.23 -14.51 44.18
N TYR A 219 -13.31 -13.34 44.81
CA TYR A 219 -13.40 -12.06 44.13
C TYR A 219 -12.16 -11.76 43.27
N ARG A 220 -10.94 -12.03 43.79
CA ARG A 220 -9.69 -11.89 43.04
C ARG A 220 -9.64 -12.82 41.82
N GLN A 221 -10.03 -14.08 41.99
CA GLN A 221 -10.02 -15.06 40.91
C GLN A 221 -10.95 -14.63 39.77
N ARG A 222 -12.13 -14.09 40.11
CA ARG A 222 -13.11 -13.58 39.15
C ARG A 222 -12.59 -12.36 38.38
N ILE A 223 -11.85 -11.47 39.05
CA ILE A 223 -11.17 -10.34 38.40
C ILE A 223 -10.07 -10.84 37.45
N ILE A 224 -9.27 -11.81 37.87
CA ILE A 224 -8.18 -12.37 37.05
C ILE A 224 -8.75 -13.04 35.80
N GLU A 225 -9.80 -13.87 35.92
CA GLU A 225 -10.46 -14.50 34.78
C GLU A 225 -11.06 -13.47 33.82
N LEU A 226 -11.75 -12.44 34.34
CA LEU A 226 -12.33 -11.38 33.53
C LEU A 226 -11.24 -10.59 32.78
N LEU A 227 -10.18 -10.18 33.48
CA LEU A 227 -9.10 -9.40 32.89
C LEU A 227 -8.21 -10.23 31.96
N SER A 228 -8.04 -11.54 32.21
CA SER A 228 -7.24 -12.42 31.34
C SER A 228 -7.76 -12.44 29.90
N SER A 229 -9.08 -12.58 29.72
CA SER A 229 -9.72 -12.56 28.40
C SER A 229 -9.55 -11.20 27.69
N GLN A 230 -9.58 -10.11 28.47
CA GLN A 230 -9.38 -8.76 27.94
C GLN A 230 -7.90 -8.51 27.58
N PHE A 231 -6.96 -9.00 28.38
CA PHE A 231 -5.52 -8.91 28.08
C PHE A 231 -5.15 -9.72 26.84
N GLU A 232 -5.76 -10.89 26.63
CA GLU A 232 -5.58 -11.65 25.39
C GLU A 232 -6.07 -10.88 24.16
N ILE A 233 -7.22 -10.21 24.26
CA ILE A 233 -7.75 -9.36 23.19
C ILE A 233 -6.81 -8.17 22.90
N ILE A 234 -6.33 -7.49 23.94
CA ILE A 234 -5.40 -6.35 23.79
C ILE A 234 -4.07 -6.82 23.19
N ASN A 235 -3.51 -7.94 23.66
CA ASN A 235 -2.26 -8.49 23.14
C ASN A 235 -2.42 -8.89 21.67
N HIS A 236 -3.55 -9.48 21.30
CA HIS A 236 -3.87 -9.78 19.91
C HIS A 236 -3.97 -8.50 19.06
N GLN A 237 -4.66 -7.46 19.56
CA GLN A 237 -4.77 -6.16 18.87
C GLN A 237 -3.41 -5.47 18.69
N LEU A 238 -2.53 -5.54 19.70
CA LEU A 238 -1.18 -4.98 19.63
C LEU A 238 -0.31 -5.73 18.62
N MET A 239 -0.36 -7.07 18.61
CA MET A 239 0.34 -7.88 17.62
C MET A 239 -0.17 -7.60 16.21
N GLU A 240 -1.48 -7.49 16.02
CA GLU A 240 -2.08 -7.22 14.72
C GLU A 240 -1.77 -5.80 14.21
N ARG A 241 -1.77 -4.80 15.10
CA ARG A 241 -1.33 -3.44 14.78
C ARG A 241 0.14 -3.43 14.35
N GLN A 242 1.01 -4.13 15.08
CA GLN A 242 2.42 -4.24 14.73
C GLN A 242 2.60 -4.92 13.36
N HIS A 243 1.77 -5.93 13.10
CA HIS A 243 1.77 -6.64 11.83
C HIS A 243 1.30 -5.77 10.65
N ILE A 244 0.25 -4.97 10.82
CA ILE A 244 -0.21 -4.01 9.81
C ILE A 244 0.84 -2.94 9.56
N LEU A 245 1.54 -2.47 10.61
CA LEU A 245 2.63 -1.52 10.45
C LEU A 245 3.81 -2.09 9.65
N GLU A 246 4.16 -3.36 9.87
CA GLU A 246 5.17 -4.08 9.08
C GLU A 246 4.73 -4.28 7.63
N GLN A 247 3.46 -4.62 7.39
CA GLN A 247 2.90 -4.74 6.04
C GLN A 247 2.83 -3.40 5.33
N LEU A 248 2.45 -2.31 6.00
CA LEU A 248 2.49 -0.96 5.44
C LEU A 248 3.92 -0.54 5.08
N ALA A 249 4.91 -0.93 5.88
CA ALA A 249 6.31 -0.70 5.55
C ALA A 249 6.75 -1.50 4.31
N GLN A 250 6.34 -2.77 4.21
CA GLN A 250 6.56 -3.59 3.02
C GLN A 250 5.82 -3.04 1.79
N TRP A 251 4.55 -2.65 1.91
CA TRP A 251 3.78 -2.06 0.81
C TRP A 251 4.35 -0.73 0.36
N LYS A 252 4.91 0.10 1.25
CA LYS A 252 5.68 1.29 0.84
C LYS A 252 6.92 0.91 0.05
N GLN A 253 7.65 -0.14 0.45
CA GLN A 253 8.79 -0.64 -0.32
C GLN A 253 8.36 -1.21 -1.68
N THR A 254 7.29 -2.01 -1.72
CA THR A 254 6.75 -2.59 -2.96
C THR A 254 6.16 -1.53 -3.88
N ALA A 255 5.44 -0.53 -3.36
CA ALA A 255 4.95 0.61 -4.13
C ALA A 255 6.11 1.44 -4.70
N SER A 256 7.17 1.64 -3.92
CA SER A 256 8.41 2.26 -4.41
C SER A 256 9.08 1.41 -5.51
N ALA A 257 9.08 0.09 -5.39
CA ALA A 257 9.59 -0.83 -6.41
C ALA A 257 8.71 -0.87 -7.67
N SER A 258 7.39 -0.83 -7.53
CA SER A 258 6.42 -0.77 -8.63
C SER A 258 6.49 0.56 -9.37
N GLU A 259 6.71 1.67 -8.66
CA GLU A 259 6.93 2.99 -9.26
C GLU A 259 8.28 3.03 -10.01
N LYS A 260 9.32 2.37 -9.48
CA LYS A 260 10.59 2.17 -10.19
C LYS A 260 10.39 1.34 -11.47
N LEU A 261 9.60 0.27 -11.41
CA LEU A 261 9.29 -0.58 -12.55
C LEU A 261 8.48 0.17 -13.60
N ARG A 262 7.48 0.95 -13.18
CA ARG A 262 6.67 1.82 -14.06
C ARG A 262 7.55 2.84 -14.80
N GLN A 263 8.48 3.46 -14.10
CA GLN A 263 9.45 4.39 -14.70
C GLN A 263 10.43 3.68 -15.64
N GLN A 264 10.81 2.42 -15.36
CA GLN A 264 11.57 1.58 -16.30
C GLN A 264 10.78 1.27 -17.57
N LEU A 265 9.49 0.91 -17.44
CA LEU A 265 8.62 0.66 -18.60
C LEU A 265 8.36 1.92 -19.43
N ASP A 266 8.20 3.08 -18.80
CA ASP A 266 8.07 4.36 -19.50
C ASP A 266 9.36 4.72 -20.27
N LEU A 267 10.52 4.47 -19.66
CA LEU A 267 11.80 4.61 -20.33
C LEU A 267 11.92 3.61 -21.50
N GLU A 268 11.48 2.36 -21.31
CA GLU A 268 11.50 1.34 -22.34
C GLU A 268 10.54 1.68 -23.51
N LEU A 269 9.37 2.25 -23.22
CA LEU A 269 8.43 2.78 -24.20
C LEU A 269 9.00 3.99 -24.95
N GLN A 270 9.75 4.87 -24.30
CA GLN A 270 10.49 5.96 -24.96
C GLN A 270 11.61 5.44 -25.86
N LEU A 271 12.32 4.40 -25.42
CA LEU A 271 13.34 3.68 -26.20
C LEU A 271 12.73 2.90 -27.38
N PHE A 272 11.49 2.44 -27.25
CA PHE A 272 10.74 1.78 -28.32
C PHE A 272 10.20 2.79 -29.35
N LYS A 273 9.81 3.99 -28.91
CA LYS A 273 9.42 5.09 -29.82
C LYS A 273 10.60 5.60 -30.66
N THR A 274 11.83 5.52 -30.14
CA THR A 274 13.07 5.85 -30.89
C THR A 274 13.55 4.73 -31.81
N LYS A 275 13.02 3.51 -31.69
CA LYS A 275 13.34 2.34 -32.55
C LYS A 275 12.90 2.50 -34.01
N LYS A 276 12.04 3.48 -34.33
CA LYS A 276 11.51 3.72 -35.69
C LYS A 276 12.56 4.25 -36.68
N TYR A 277 13.79 4.55 -36.24
CA TYR A 277 14.87 5.13 -37.06
C TYR A 277 16.22 4.38 -37.02
N ARG A 278 16.28 3.15 -36.49
CA ARG A 278 17.56 2.43 -36.28
C ARG A 278 17.85 1.42 -37.40
N GLN A 279 18.83 1.71 -38.26
CA GLN A 279 19.67 0.69 -38.89
C GLN A 279 20.91 0.54 -38.01
N ASP A 280 20.97 -0.54 -37.24
CA ASP A 280 22.13 -0.83 -36.38
C ASP A 280 23.32 -1.23 -37.25
N ILE A 281 24.53 -0.72 -36.95
CA ILE A 281 25.76 -1.21 -37.59
C ILE A 281 26.05 -2.60 -37.03
N PRO A 282 26.13 -3.64 -37.88
CA PRO A 282 26.55 -4.97 -37.45
C PRO A 282 27.97 -4.95 -36.88
N SER A 283 28.23 -5.62 -35.76
CA SER A 283 29.59 -5.76 -35.21
C SER A 283 30.58 -6.38 -36.20
N SER A 284 30.09 -7.12 -37.21
CA SER A 284 30.90 -7.66 -38.31
C SER A 284 31.46 -6.57 -39.24
N GLU A 285 30.69 -5.52 -39.53
CA GLU A 285 31.17 -4.42 -40.37
C GLU A 285 32.22 -3.60 -39.63
N VAL A 286 32.02 -3.38 -38.33
CA VAL A 286 33.01 -2.72 -37.48
C VAL A 286 34.29 -3.56 -37.33
N ALA A 287 34.16 -4.87 -37.13
CA ALA A 287 35.31 -5.78 -37.10
C ALA A 287 36.08 -5.80 -38.42
N TYR A 288 35.38 -5.71 -39.56
CA TYR A 288 35.98 -5.61 -40.89
C TYR A 288 36.80 -4.33 -41.03
N GLU A 289 36.25 -3.16 -40.68
CA GLU A 289 36.97 -1.87 -40.72
C GLU A 289 38.16 -1.81 -39.74
N LEU A 290 38.14 -2.61 -38.67
CA LEU A 290 39.27 -2.77 -37.73
C LEU A 290 40.27 -3.85 -38.15
N GLY A 291 40.01 -4.59 -39.24
CA GLY A 291 40.88 -5.68 -39.71
C GLY A 291 40.90 -6.91 -38.79
N LEU A 292 39.85 -7.15 -38.01
CA LEU A 292 39.78 -8.26 -37.07
C LEU A 292 39.23 -9.53 -37.72
N LEU A 293 40.05 -10.59 -37.75
CA LEU A 293 39.66 -11.91 -38.29
C LEU A 293 38.88 -12.77 -37.27
N GLN A 294 39.02 -12.49 -35.98
CA GLN A 294 38.29 -13.13 -34.89
C GLN A 294 37.88 -12.07 -33.86
N TYR A 295 36.60 -12.05 -33.51
CA TYR A 295 36.04 -11.17 -32.49
C TYR A 295 34.86 -11.89 -31.80
N LYS A 296 34.50 -11.50 -30.57
CA LYS A 296 33.33 -12.10 -29.93
C LYS A 296 32.08 -11.44 -30.49
N HIS A 297 31.15 -12.24 -31.03
CA HIS A 297 29.87 -11.74 -31.55
C HIS A 297 28.99 -11.07 -30.48
N SER A 298 29.32 -11.22 -29.20
CA SER A 298 28.66 -10.53 -28.07
C SER A 298 29.11 -9.08 -27.86
N ASP A 299 30.17 -8.65 -28.53
CA ASP A 299 30.79 -7.35 -28.29
C ASP A 299 30.05 -6.26 -29.07
N ASN A 300 29.70 -5.19 -28.36
CA ASN A 300 29.06 -4.03 -28.97
C ASN A 300 30.07 -3.32 -29.89
N PRO A 301 29.65 -2.77 -31.05
CA PRO A 301 30.50 -2.00 -31.95
C PRO A 301 31.45 -1.00 -31.24
N LEU A 302 30.96 -0.29 -30.23
CA LEU A 302 31.74 0.69 -29.46
C LEU A 302 32.84 0.04 -28.61
N SER A 303 32.51 -1.05 -27.89
CA SER A 303 33.52 -1.79 -27.11
C SER A 303 34.57 -2.44 -28.00
N LEU A 304 34.17 -2.89 -29.19
CA LEU A 304 35.06 -3.53 -30.15
C LEU A 304 36.13 -2.56 -30.66
N VAL A 305 35.75 -1.30 -30.94
CA VAL A 305 36.68 -0.22 -31.30
C VAL A 305 37.61 0.13 -30.14
N MET A 306 37.06 0.31 -28.93
CA MET A 306 37.86 0.63 -27.73
C MET A 306 38.90 -0.46 -27.45
N ASP A 307 38.52 -1.74 -27.57
CA ASP A 307 39.38 -2.88 -27.29
C ASP A 307 40.46 -3.08 -28.37
N ALA A 308 40.10 -2.89 -29.64
CA ALA A 308 41.01 -3.06 -30.78
C ALA A 308 42.03 -1.93 -30.86
N ASN A 309 41.57 -0.68 -30.73
CA ASN A 309 42.42 0.50 -30.87
C ASN A 309 43.06 0.93 -29.53
N LYS A 310 42.72 0.29 -28.42
CA LYS A 310 43.19 0.64 -27.06
C LYS A 310 42.95 2.12 -26.73
N CYS A 311 41.77 2.63 -27.08
CA CYS A 311 41.42 4.03 -26.94
C CYS A 311 40.27 4.27 -25.94
N ASN A 312 40.06 5.53 -25.56
CA ASN A 312 38.96 5.90 -24.66
C ASN A 312 37.62 6.02 -25.42
N LEU A 313 36.54 6.30 -24.69
CA LEU A 313 35.20 6.42 -25.26
C LEU A 313 35.12 7.52 -26.34
N ASP A 314 35.76 8.67 -26.09
CA ASP A 314 35.69 9.83 -26.99
C ASP A 314 36.38 9.52 -28.33
N ASP A 315 37.54 8.88 -28.27
CA ASP A 315 38.29 8.44 -29.46
C ASP A 315 37.53 7.39 -30.27
N ALA A 316 36.87 6.44 -29.59
CA ALA A 316 36.05 5.42 -30.24
C ALA A 316 34.80 6.00 -30.90
N ILE A 317 34.17 7.01 -30.30
CA ILE A 317 33.04 7.76 -30.86
C ILE A 317 33.47 8.48 -32.15
N ILE A 318 34.62 9.15 -32.12
CA ILE A 318 35.18 9.86 -33.28
C ILE A 318 35.47 8.86 -34.41
N TRP A 319 36.09 7.72 -34.10
CA TRP A 319 36.41 6.68 -35.07
C TRP A 319 35.14 6.11 -35.74
N LEU A 320 34.08 5.82 -34.96
CA LEU A 320 32.82 5.33 -35.52
C LEU A 320 32.11 6.37 -36.38
N ARG A 321 32.18 7.65 -36.00
CA ARG A 321 31.61 8.74 -36.80
C ARG A 321 32.30 8.86 -38.15
N ASP A 322 33.62 8.73 -38.17
CA ASP A 322 34.46 8.83 -39.36
C ASP A 322 34.19 7.69 -40.37
N ARG A 323 33.95 6.46 -39.87
CA ARG A 323 33.76 5.26 -40.72
C ARG A 323 32.31 4.95 -41.07
N PHE A 324 31.38 5.22 -40.16
CA PHE A 324 29.98 4.79 -40.26
C PHE A 324 28.97 5.93 -40.20
N SER A 325 29.43 7.17 -40.39
CA SER A 325 28.66 8.40 -40.30
C SER A 325 28.10 8.72 -38.90
N GLU A 326 27.51 9.90 -38.77
CA GLU A 326 26.93 10.39 -37.51
C GLU A 326 25.77 9.51 -37.01
N THR A 327 24.94 8.98 -37.92
CA THR A 327 23.82 8.11 -37.56
C THR A 327 24.28 6.75 -37.06
N GLY A 328 25.29 6.16 -37.71
CA GLY A 328 25.87 4.89 -37.29
C GLY A 328 26.55 4.99 -35.92
N MET A 329 27.32 6.07 -35.69
CA MET A 329 27.91 6.37 -34.39
C MET A 329 26.85 6.51 -33.29
N LEU A 330 25.80 7.30 -33.51
CA LEU A 330 24.74 7.50 -32.51
C LEU A 330 24.03 6.19 -32.15
N ASN A 331 23.84 5.29 -33.13
CA ASN A 331 23.26 3.97 -32.89
C ASN A 331 24.19 3.08 -32.04
N ALA A 332 25.48 3.05 -32.36
CA ALA A 332 26.47 2.29 -31.58
C ALA A 332 26.57 2.77 -30.13
N VAL A 333 26.63 4.08 -29.90
CA VAL A 333 26.65 4.69 -28.57
C VAL A 333 25.36 4.39 -27.80
N SER A 334 24.20 4.55 -28.45
CA SER A 334 22.90 4.27 -27.83
C SER A 334 22.77 2.81 -27.39
N ASN A 335 23.20 1.87 -28.23
CA ASN A 335 23.18 0.44 -27.89
C ASN A 335 24.16 0.11 -26.76
N HIS A 336 25.31 0.79 -26.71
CA HIS A 336 26.29 0.58 -25.64
C HIS A 336 25.74 1.07 -24.29
N ALA A 337 25.16 2.26 -24.26
CA ALA A 337 24.48 2.82 -23.09
C ALA A 337 23.35 1.91 -22.59
N LEU A 338 22.54 1.34 -23.50
CA LEU A 338 21.48 0.40 -23.15
C LEU A 338 22.00 -0.91 -22.55
N ASN A 339 23.11 -1.44 -23.07
CA ASN A 339 23.71 -2.66 -22.53
C ASN A 339 24.26 -2.44 -21.11
N ILE A 340 24.86 -1.27 -20.85
CA ILE A 340 25.27 -0.88 -19.48
C ILE A 340 24.03 -0.78 -18.58
N ALA A 341 23.01 -0.04 -19.01
CA ALA A 341 21.78 0.16 -18.23
C ALA A 341 21.06 -1.16 -17.88
N ARG A 342 21.09 -2.17 -18.76
CA ARG A 342 20.50 -3.49 -18.50
C ARG A 342 21.27 -4.34 -17.48
N ARG A 343 22.60 -4.17 -17.41
CA ARG A 343 23.47 -4.97 -16.54
C ARG A 343 23.66 -4.34 -15.16
N THR A 344 23.43 -3.04 -15.05
CA THR A 344 23.58 -2.30 -13.80
C THR A 344 22.25 -2.24 -13.05
N PRO A 345 22.14 -2.85 -11.85
CA PRO A 345 20.92 -2.76 -11.06
C PRO A 345 20.68 -1.31 -10.62
N LEU A 346 19.41 -0.88 -10.66
CA LEU A 346 19.05 0.45 -10.16
C LEU A 346 19.28 0.52 -8.64
N SER A 347 20.15 1.41 -8.21
CA SER A 347 20.39 1.63 -6.78
C SER A 347 19.11 2.06 -6.05
N THR A 348 18.98 1.65 -4.80
CA THR A 348 18.00 2.22 -3.86
C THR A 348 18.65 3.37 -3.11
N PHE A 349 17.89 4.42 -2.85
CA PHE A 349 18.39 5.51 -2.02
C PHE A 349 18.73 4.99 -0.63
N VAL A 350 19.96 5.24 -0.19
CA VAL A 350 20.41 4.98 1.18
C VAL A 350 20.63 6.35 1.83
N PRO A 351 19.93 6.66 2.93
CA PRO A 351 20.12 7.93 3.61
C PRO A 351 21.50 7.98 4.32
N PRO A 352 22.01 9.18 4.64
CA PRO A 352 23.22 9.34 5.44
C PRO A 352 23.18 8.53 6.76
N GLU A 353 24.34 8.09 7.22
CA GLU A 353 24.43 7.34 8.47
C GLU A 353 24.05 8.21 9.68
N ALA A 354 23.14 7.71 10.50
CA ALA A 354 22.67 8.42 11.68
C ALA A 354 23.66 8.31 12.84
N CYS A 355 23.98 9.45 13.46
CA CYS A 355 24.83 9.57 14.64
C CYS A 355 24.03 10.18 15.80
N SER A 356 23.57 9.34 16.73
CA SER A 356 22.78 9.77 17.89
C SER A 356 23.55 10.71 18.83
N LYS A 357 24.87 10.57 18.93
CA LYS A 357 25.74 11.42 19.77
C LYS A 357 25.68 12.89 19.35
N ASN A 358 25.56 13.16 18.05
CA ASN A 358 25.56 14.52 17.49
C ASN A 358 24.16 15.17 17.54
N PHE A 359 23.11 14.42 17.88
CA PHE A 359 21.74 14.94 17.82
C PHE A 359 21.49 16.06 18.84
N ASN A 360 22.11 16.01 20.01
CA ASN A 360 21.94 17.05 21.03
C ASN A 360 22.42 18.43 20.53
N GLU A 361 23.49 18.47 19.73
CA GLU A 361 23.98 19.71 19.11
C GLU A 361 23.00 20.23 18.05
N VAL A 362 22.50 19.34 17.20
CA VAL A 362 21.47 19.66 16.20
C VAL A 362 20.19 20.17 16.85
N GLU A 363 19.70 19.51 17.89
CA GLU A 363 18.52 19.92 18.65
C GLU A 363 18.73 21.31 19.26
N TYR A 364 19.87 21.51 19.94
CA TYR A 364 20.20 22.79 20.56
C TYR A 364 20.26 23.91 19.52
N TYR A 365 20.94 23.68 18.40
CA TYR A 365 21.10 24.66 17.34
C TYR A 365 19.76 25.05 16.70
N LEU A 366 18.95 24.06 16.29
CA LEU A 366 17.65 24.33 15.67
C LEU A 366 16.70 25.02 16.64
N ASN A 367 16.79 24.71 17.93
CA ASN A 367 16.00 25.37 18.96
C ASN A 367 16.42 26.83 19.17
N GLN A 368 17.73 27.11 19.26
CA GLN A 368 18.21 28.48 19.51
C GLN A 368 18.14 29.38 18.28
N LYS A 369 18.55 28.87 17.11
CA LYS A 369 18.65 29.69 15.88
C LYS A 369 17.32 29.84 15.15
N HIS A 370 16.47 28.82 15.21
CA HIS A 370 15.20 28.81 14.47
C HIS A 370 13.97 28.81 15.37
N SER A 371 14.16 28.89 16.70
CA SER A 371 13.07 28.92 17.69
C SER A 371 12.13 27.71 17.58
N ILE A 372 12.64 26.57 17.09
CA ILE A 372 11.84 25.35 16.92
C ILE A 372 11.78 24.62 18.28
N PRO A 373 10.60 24.27 18.82
CA PRO A 373 10.49 23.64 20.13
C PRO A 373 11.21 22.28 20.20
N ARG A 374 11.98 22.04 21.27
CA ARG A 374 12.69 20.77 21.51
C ARG A 374 11.79 19.53 21.43
N LYS A 375 10.59 19.61 22.02
CA LYS A 375 9.59 18.52 21.98
C LYS A 375 9.22 18.12 20.55
N LEU A 376 9.14 19.09 19.64
CA LEU A 376 8.88 18.83 18.23
C LEU A 376 10.08 18.16 17.56
N LEU A 377 11.29 18.68 17.81
CA LEU A 377 12.54 18.12 17.26
C LEU A 377 12.73 16.65 17.68
N LYS A 378 12.49 16.31 18.96
CA LYS A 378 12.53 14.91 19.45
C LYS A 378 11.46 14.04 18.81
N THR A 379 10.25 14.56 18.61
CA THR A 379 9.18 13.82 17.90
C THR A 379 9.60 13.47 16.47
N LEU A 380 10.23 14.41 15.76
CA LEU A 380 10.73 14.16 14.40
C LEU A 380 11.86 13.13 14.38
N GLN A 381 12.73 13.15 15.39
CA GLN A 381 13.78 12.14 15.56
C GLN A 381 13.23 10.74 15.79
N GLN A 382 12.28 10.59 16.71
CA GLN A 382 11.62 9.31 16.99
C GLN A 382 10.90 8.76 15.75
N ARG A 383 10.40 9.63 14.88
CA ARG A 383 9.75 9.27 13.61
C ARG A 383 10.74 9.06 12.45
N GLY A 384 12.04 9.19 12.67
CA GLY A 384 13.07 9.05 11.64
C GLY A 384 13.04 10.14 10.57
N LEU A 385 12.43 11.29 10.85
CA LEU A 385 12.29 12.40 9.89
C LEU A 385 13.38 13.46 10.05
N LEU A 386 14.05 13.48 11.20
CA LEU A 386 15.15 14.36 11.52
C LEU A 386 16.19 13.61 12.34
N TYR A 387 17.45 13.61 11.94
CA TYR A 387 18.55 13.11 12.78
C TYR A 387 19.84 13.89 12.51
N ALA A 388 20.90 13.58 13.25
CA ALA A 388 22.22 14.14 13.00
C ALA A 388 23.08 13.08 12.29
N ASP A 389 23.84 13.46 11.26
CA ASP A 389 24.82 12.55 10.65
C ASP A 389 26.18 12.61 11.37
N THR A 390 27.12 11.79 10.89
CA THR A 390 28.50 11.74 11.39
C THR A 390 29.27 13.07 11.21
N ASN A 391 28.84 13.92 10.28
CA ASN A 391 29.45 15.23 10.01
C ASN A 391 28.86 16.38 10.85
N CYS A 392 27.90 16.07 11.74
CA CYS A 392 27.11 17.03 12.51
C CYS A 392 26.19 17.90 11.62
N ASN A 393 25.70 17.36 10.51
CA ASN A 393 24.60 17.98 9.77
C ASN A 393 23.26 17.56 10.39
N ALA A 394 22.29 18.47 10.40
CA ALA A 394 20.90 18.11 10.61
C ALA A 394 20.33 17.54 9.31
N VAL A 395 19.95 16.27 9.33
CA VAL A 395 19.44 15.53 8.18
C VAL A 395 17.92 15.45 8.25
N PHE A 396 17.24 16.06 7.28
CA PHE A 396 15.79 15.99 7.13
C PHE A 396 15.45 15.05 5.97
N ILE A 397 14.63 14.03 6.24
CA ILE A 397 14.33 13.00 5.25
C ILE A 397 13.27 13.47 4.26
N ALA A 398 13.60 13.39 2.97
CA ALA A 398 12.67 13.61 1.86
C ALA A 398 11.95 12.31 1.52
N ARG A 399 10.64 12.40 1.29
CA ARG A 399 9.76 11.27 1.05
C ARG A 399 8.78 11.55 -0.07
N ASN A 400 8.39 10.52 -0.80
CA ASN A 400 7.20 10.61 -1.65
C ASN A 400 5.93 10.78 -0.78
N LEU A 401 4.78 11.03 -1.41
CA LEU A 401 3.52 11.25 -0.67
C LEU A 401 3.04 9.98 0.07
N ASP A 402 3.41 8.80 -0.42
CA ASP A 402 3.17 7.52 0.25
C ASP A 402 4.11 7.31 1.45
N GLY A 403 5.12 8.15 1.63
CA GLY A 403 6.07 8.15 2.74
C GLY A 403 7.27 7.22 2.58
N GLY A 404 7.55 6.71 1.38
CA GLY A 404 8.82 6.07 1.03
C GLY A 404 9.95 7.09 0.91
N THR A 405 11.12 6.75 1.44
CA THR A 405 12.30 7.64 1.50
C THR A 405 12.95 7.77 0.13
N THR A 406 13.10 9.00 -0.36
CA THR A 406 13.65 9.27 -1.70
C THR A 406 14.87 10.17 -1.68
N GLY A 407 15.15 10.84 -0.57
CA GLY A 407 16.25 11.77 -0.46
C GLY A 407 16.49 12.28 0.96
N ALA A 408 17.48 13.15 1.10
CA ALA A 408 17.80 13.81 2.36
C ALA A 408 18.28 15.25 2.14
N TYR A 409 17.69 16.18 2.88
CA TYR A 409 18.15 17.56 3.00
C TYR A 409 19.15 17.65 4.15
N LEU A 410 20.32 18.22 3.89
CA LEU A 410 21.39 18.39 4.83
C LEU A 410 21.49 19.86 5.23
N TYR A 411 21.46 20.13 6.52
CA TYR A 411 21.73 21.44 7.06
C TYR A 411 23.00 21.39 7.89
N SER A 412 24.08 21.98 7.38
CA SER A 412 25.37 21.95 8.08
C SER A 412 25.41 22.99 9.19
N LEU A 413 25.68 22.54 10.41
CA LEU A 413 25.87 23.43 11.55
C LEU A 413 27.21 24.18 11.51
N LYS A 414 28.18 23.66 10.75
CA LYS A 414 29.55 24.20 10.65
C LYS A 414 29.69 25.27 9.57
N ASN A 415 28.75 25.34 8.63
CA ASN A 415 28.82 26.26 7.51
C ASN A 415 28.04 27.56 7.80
N SER A 416 28.65 28.70 7.54
CA SER A 416 28.07 30.02 7.86
C SER A 416 26.95 30.46 6.91
N GLU A 417 26.80 29.79 5.77
CA GLU A 417 25.88 30.21 4.71
C GLU A 417 24.39 29.94 5.00
N ASN A 418 24.03 29.23 6.07
CA ASN A 418 22.64 28.87 6.41
C ASN A 418 21.85 28.21 5.27
N LYS A 419 22.52 27.56 4.33
CA LYS A 419 21.90 26.91 3.17
C LYS A 419 21.78 25.42 3.38
N PHE A 420 20.67 24.87 2.89
CA PHE A 420 20.51 23.44 2.74
C PHE A 420 21.29 22.94 1.52
N THR A 421 21.93 21.80 1.67
CA THR A 421 22.42 21.00 0.54
C THR A 421 21.59 19.72 0.44
N ILE A 422 21.57 19.10 -0.72
CA ILE A 422 20.90 17.82 -0.92
C ILE A 422 21.96 16.73 -0.94
N TYR A 423 21.70 15.62 -0.24
CA TYR A 423 22.58 14.46 -0.28
C TYR A 423 22.63 13.89 -1.70
N SER A 424 23.83 13.58 -2.21
CA SER A 424 24.11 13.30 -3.63
C SER A 424 23.19 12.23 -4.24
N ASP A 425 22.88 11.21 -3.44
CA ASP A 425 22.15 10.03 -3.92
C ASP A 425 20.63 10.25 -3.95
N SER A 426 20.16 11.44 -3.55
CA SER A 426 18.74 11.76 -3.44
C SER A 426 18.05 11.86 -4.80
N TYR A 427 16.89 11.20 -4.93
CA TYR A 427 15.96 11.38 -6.04
C TYR A 427 15.05 12.60 -5.80
N ARG A 428 15.58 13.80 -6.09
CA ARG A 428 14.89 15.09 -5.88
C ARG A 428 13.55 15.22 -6.60
N SER A 429 13.37 14.54 -7.74
CA SER A 429 12.14 14.57 -8.52
C SER A 429 11.04 13.66 -7.99
N ARG A 430 11.31 12.86 -6.95
CA ARG A 430 10.42 11.79 -6.49
C ARG A 430 9.90 11.97 -5.07
N GLY A 431 10.39 12.98 -4.34
CA GLY A 431 9.89 13.24 -3.00
C GLY A 431 10.41 14.53 -2.39
N TRP A 432 9.81 14.88 -1.26
CA TRP A 432 9.91 16.18 -0.62
C TRP A 432 10.01 16.01 0.90
N PHE A 433 10.54 17.02 1.58
CA PHE A 433 10.28 17.11 3.01
C PHE A 433 8.84 17.58 3.20
N HIS A 434 8.05 16.80 3.93
CA HIS A 434 6.66 17.14 4.22
C HIS A 434 6.17 16.59 5.56
N LEU A 435 5.24 17.32 6.17
CA LEU A 435 4.61 17.01 7.46
C LEU A 435 3.12 17.36 7.41
N SER A 436 2.28 16.59 8.09
CA SER A 436 0.85 16.88 8.23
C SER A 436 0.47 16.98 9.71
N VAL A 437 -0.23 18.05 10.10
CA VAL A 437 -0.59 18.36 11.49
C VAL A 437 -2.02 18.94 11.58
N GLY A 438 -2.67 18.80 12.74
CA GLY A 438 -4.07 19.18 12.97
C GLY A 438 -5.02 18.04 12.60
N GLY A 439 -6.24 18.02 13.15
CA GLY A 439 -7.24 16.99 12.84
C GLY A 439 -6.82 15.54 13.14
N ASP A 440 -7.71 14.59 12.85
CA ASP A 440 -7.40 13.17 12.93
C ASP A 440 -6.52 12.72 11.75
N ASN A 441 -5.69 11.69 11.94
CA ASN A 441 -4.78 11.20 10.90
C ASN A 441 -5.50 10.65 9.65
N SER A 442 -6.79 10.34 9.75
CA SER A 442 -7.65 9.89 8.65
C SER A 442 -8.38 11.02 7.91
N GLU A 443 -8.33 12.25 8.42
CA GLU A 443 -8.94 13.40 7.74
C GLU A 443 -8.14 13.79 6.50
N LEU A 444 -8.86 14.22 5.45
CA LEU A 444 -8.24 14.74 4.24
C LEU A 444 -7.51 16.05 4.55
N ILE A 445 -6.41 16.29 3.86
CA ILE A 445 -5.70 17.57 3.95
C ILE A 445 -6.61 18.67 3.40
N GLU A 446 -6.94 19.63 4.25
CA GLU A 446 -7.74 20.80 3.86
C GLU A 446 -6.85 21.96 3.42
N THR A 447 -5.70 22.14 4.08
CA THR A 447 -4.75 23.22 3.77
C THR A 447 -3.38 22.66 3.41
N ALA A 448 -2.78 23.15 2.33
CA ALA A 448 -1.38 22.91 2.02
C ALA A 448 -0.58 24.22 2.08
N VAL A 449 0.53 24.20 2.82
CA VAL A 449 1.48 25.31 2.92
C VAL A 449 2.79 24.91 2.25
N ILE A 450 3.09 25.55 1.12
CA ILE A 450 4.30 25.35 0.34
C ILE A 450 5.36 26.34 0.79
N ASN A 451 6.57 25.85 1.10
CA ASN A 451 7.66 26.63 1.66
C ASN A 451 9.01 26.29 1.00
N SER A 452 10.05 27.05 1.36
CA SER A 452 11.38 26.95 0.73
C SER A 452 12.35 25.99 1.41
N SER A 453 12.13 25.63 2.68
CA SER A 453 13.07 24.77 3.40
C SER A 453 12.40 23.94 4.52
N PRO A 454 12.98 22.81 4.93
CA PRO A 454 12.46 22.03 6.05
C PRO A 454 12.34 22.84 7.34
N THR A 455 13.29 23.74 7.62
CA THR A 455 13.22 24.62 8.79
C THR A 455 12.07 25.63 8.69
N ASP A 456 11.77 26.15 7.50
CA ASP A 456 10.66 27.08 7.33
C ASP A 456 9.33 26.34 7.48
N ALA A 457 9.21 25.13 6.92
CA ALA A 457 8.07 24.24 7.18
C ALA A 457 7.77 24.12 8.68
N LEU A 458 8.81 23.87 9.49
CA LEU A 458 8.66 23.73 10.95
C LEU A 458 8.31 25.05 11.64
N LYS A 459 8.94 26.17 11.27
CA LYS A 459 8.63 27.48 11.85
C LYS A 459 7.19 27.90 11.56
N ILE A 460 6.76 27.76 10.31
CA ILE A 460 5.40 28.05 9.84
C ILE A 460 4.40 27.17 10.60
N MET A 461 4.71 25.87 10.73
CA MET A 461 3.87 24.93 11.47
C MET A 461 3.72 25.33 12.94
N VAL A 462 4.80 25.70 13.63
CA VAL A 462 4.75 26.15 15.04
C VAL A 462 3.94 27.45 15.18
N ARG A 463 4.09 28.40 14.26
CA ARG A 463 3.32 29.66 14.25
C ARG A 463 1.83 29.46 13.98
N ASN A 464 1.49 28.40 13.26
CA ASN A 464 0.11 28.05 12.92
C ASN A 464 -0.60 27.26 14.04
N ALA A 465 0.09 26.97 15.14
CA ALA A 465 -0.54 26.32 16.29
C ALA A 465 -1.43 27.31 17.06
N PRO A 466 -2.63 26.91 17.54
CA PRO A 466 -3.25 25.60 17.34
C PRO A 466 -3.82 25.41 15.93
N HIS A 467 -3.61 24.24 15.36
CA HIS A 467 -4.09 23.91 14.02
C HIS A 467 -5.61 23.67 14.04
N LYS A 468 -6.38 24.55 13.38
CA LYS A 468 -7.84 24.41 13.26
C LYS A 468 -8.26 23.30 12.28
N HIS A 469 -7.43 23.05 11.26
CA HIS A 469 -7.71 22.13 10.16
C HIS A 469 -6.49 21.24 9.87
N ARG A 470 -6.71 20.07 9.26
CA ARG A 470 -5.63 19.17 8.80
C ARG A 470 -4.80 19.88 7.73
N THR A 471 -3.55 20.19 8.07
CA THR A 471 -2.65 21.03 7.26
C THR A 471 -1.38 20.27 6.87
N LEU A 472 -1.07 20.26 5.58
CA LEU A 472 0.19 19.76 5.01
C LEU A 472 1.20 20.89 4.87
N TYR A 473 2.42 20.68 5.34
CA TYR A 473 3.57 21.55 5.13
C TYR A 473 4.51 20.84 4.15
N LEU A 474 4.75 21.44 2.99
CA LEU A 474 5.50 20.84 1.88
C LEU A 474 6.65 21.74 1.46
N THR A 475 7.87 21.20 1.43
CA THR A 475 9.07 21.95 1.03
C THR A 475 9.35 21.79 -0.47
N ILE A 476 9.57 22.93 -1.14
CA ILE A 476 10.00 23.05 -2.54
C ILE A 476 11.23 23.97 -2.56
N ASP A 477 12.42 23.39 -2.64
CA ASP A 477 13.71 24.08 -2.47
C ASP A 477 14.22 24.75 -3.76
N ASP A 478 13.93 24.20 -4.94
CA ASP A 478 14.49 24.66 -6.23
C ASP A 478 13.42 25.09 -7.23
N GLU A 479 13.74 25.97 -8.19
CA GLU A 479 12.80 26.44 -9.22
C GLU A 479 12.39 25.30 -10.15
N ASN A 480 13.29 24.33 -10.30
CA ASN A 480 13.09 23.12 -11.08
C ASN A 480 12.63 21.92 -10.23
N ALA A 481 12.40 22.13 -8.92
CA ALA A 481 11.89 21.06 -8.07
C ALA A 481 10.51 20.63 -8.56
N SER A 482 10.30 19.32 -8.69
CA SER A 482 9.02 18.76 -9.12
C SER A 482 7.93 19.14 -8.12
N LEU A 483 6.77 19.57 -8.61
CA LEU A 483 5.60 19.86 -7.78
C LEU A 483 4.60 18.69 -7.89
N PRO A 484 4.05 18.14 -6.79
CA PRO A 484 3.02 17.11 -6.84
C PRO A 484 1.66 17.72 -7.21
N SER A 485 1.57 18.25 -8.43
CA SER A 485 0.49 19.12 -8.87
C SER A 485 -0.88 18.43 -8.88
N GLU A 486 -0.97 17.16 -9.27
CA GLU A 486 -2.23 16.40 -9.25
C GLU A 486 -2.80 16.27 -7.84
N TYR A 487 -1.95 15.98 -6.86
CA TYR A 487 -2.35 15.88 -5.45
C TYR A 487 -2.76 17.25 -4.90
N LEU A 488 -1.95 18.28 -5.13
CA LEU A 488 -2.19 19.63 -4.60
C LEU A 488 -3.45 20.28 -5.19
N LYS A 489 -3.80 20.00 -6.46
CA LYS A 489 -5.04 20.51 -7.08
C LYS A 489 -6.31 20.08 -6.36
N ASN A 490 -6.29 18.96 -5.63
CA ASN A 490 -7.44 18.46 -4.88
C ASN A 490 -7.58 19.08 -3.48
N ILE A 491 -6.62 19.92 -3.06
CA ILE A 491 -6.63 20.58 -1.76
C ILE A 491 -7.34 21.93 -1.89
N SER A 492 -8.30 22.19 -0.98
CA SER A 492 -9.16 23.36 -1.05
C SER A 492 -8.40 24.67 -0.82
N LYS A 493 -7.46 24.69 0.13
CA LYS A 493 -6.65 25.86 0.46
C LYS A 493 -5.16 25.60 0.20
N ILE A 494 -4.56 26.38 -0.70
CA ILE A 494 -3.13 26.31 -0.97
C ILE A 494 -2.50 27.67 -0.65
N VAL A 495 -1.52 27.66 0.24
CA VAL A 495 -0.77 28.83 0.68
C VAL A 495 0.69 28.65 0.27
N VAL A 496 1.29 29.68 -0.30
CA VAL A 496 2.70 29.68 -0.69
C VAL A 496 3.43 30.74 0.11
N GLU A 497 4.35 30.30 0.95
CA GLU A 497 5.24 31.12 1.77
C GLU A 497 6.65 30.99 1.20
N MET A 498 6.92 31.78 0.16
CA MET A 498 8.18 31.80 -0.58
C MET A 498 8.37 33.20 -1.17
N SER A 499 9.46 33.43 -1.92
CA SER A 499 9.60 34.70 -2.64
C SER A 499 8.49 34.91 -3.67
N GLN A 500 8.15 36.18 -3.96
CA GLN A 500 7.13 36.53 -4.95
C GLN A 500 7.39 35.90 -6.33
N LYS A 501 8.66 35.82 -6.74
CA LYS A 501 9.07 35.16 -7.99
C LYS A 501 8.65 33.68 -7.99
N ARG A 502 8.90 32.97 -6.89
CA ARG A 502 8.54 31.55 -6.74
C ARG A 502 7.02 31.36 -6.72
N PHE A 503 6.31 32.21 -6.00
CA PHE A 503 4.86 32.20 -5.99
C PHE A 503 4.28 32.34 -7.40
N ASN A 504 4.76 33.29 -8.20
CA ASN A 504 4.30 33.50 -9.56
C ASN A 504 4.55 32.28 -10.46
N SER A 505 5.60 31.50 -10.23
CA SER A 505 5.83 30.24 -10.95
C SER A 505 4.89 29.13 -10.49
N ILE A 506 4.64 29.01 -9.19
CA ILE A 506 3.75 28.00 -8.62
C ILE A 506 2.30 28.29 -8.98
N SER A 507 1.87 29.55 -8.97
CA SER A 507 0.48 29.95 -9.27
C SER A 507 0.07 29.69 -10.72
N LYS A 508 1.04 29.62 -11.65
CA LYS A 508 0.78 29.15 -13.03
C LYS A 508 0.36 27.69 -13.08
N ILE A 509 0.83 26.86 -12.14
CA ILE A 509 0.53 25.43 -12.05
C ILE A 509 -0.68 25.19 -11.13
N LEU A 510 -0.79 25.97 -10.05
CA LEU A 510 -1.81 25.91 -9.02
C LEU A 510 -2.53 27.26 -8.92
N PRO A 511 -3.55 27.54 -9.76
CA PRO A 511 -4.19 28.86 -9.84
C PRO A 511 -4.96 29.24 -8.58
N ASN A 512 -5.32 28.28 -7.72
CA ASN A 512 -5.95 28.50 -6.41
C ASN A 512 -4.95 28.82 -5.29
N ALA A 513 -3.64 28.84 -5.58
CA ALA A 513 -2.61 29.17 -4.59
C ALA A 513 -2.63 30.66 -4.23
N LYS A 514 -2.55 30.95 -2.93
CA LYS A 514 -2.46 32.31 -2.40
C LYS A 514 -1.06 32.60 -1.87
N TYR A 515 -0.58 33.80 -2.17
CA TYR A 515 0.69 34.28 -1.64
C TYR A 515 0.55 34.67 -0.17
N PHE A 516 1.52 34.28 0.65
CA PHE A 516 1.60 34.68 2.04
C PHE A 516 3.00 35.21 2.37
N SER A 517 3.05 36.40 2.97
CA SER A 517 4.27 37.03 3.45
C SER A 517 4.30 37.02 4.98
N ILE A 518 5.48 36.80 5.56
CA ILE A 518 5.74 36.61 7.00
C ILE A 518 5.25 37.80 7.87
N ASP A 519 5.03 38.98 7.30
CA ASP A 519 4.64 40.20 8.04
C ASP A 519 3.15 40.28 8.45
N LYS A 520 2.33 39.26 8.14
CA LYS A 520 0.90 39.22 8.53
C LYS A 520 0.63 38.15 9.59
N GLN A 521 -0.16 38.52 10.62
CA GLN A 521 -0.62 37.61 11.68
C GLN A 521 -1.31 36.36 11.11
N GLN A 522 -1.19 35.25 11.87
CA GLN A 522 -1.73 33.89 11.67
C GLN A 522 -2.17 33.50 10.25
N ILE A 523 -1.52 32.46 9.70
CA ILE A 523 -1.77 31.90 8.36
C ILE A 523 -3.25 31.53 8.11
N LEU A 524 -4.05 31.34 9.16
CA LEU A 524 -5.40 30.76 9.11
C LEU A 524 -6.55 31.65 9.61
N ASP A 525 -6.43 32.97 9.54
CA ASP A 525 -7.63 33.85 9.52
C ASP A 525 -8.20 34.05 8.09
N TYR A 526 -7.75 33.24 7.12
CA TYR A 526 -8.19 33.23 5.70
C TYR A 526 -8.83 31.91 5.22
#